data_AF-A0A7K2W1N7-F1
#
_entry.id   AF-A0A7K2W1N7-F1
#
_cell.length_a   1.000
_cell.length_b   1.000
_cell.length_c   1.000
_cell.angle_alpha   90.00
_cell.angle_beta   90.00
_cell.angle_gamma   90.00
#
_symmetry.space_group_name_H-M   'P 1'
#
loop_
_entity.id
_entity.type
_entity.pdbx_description
1 polymer ?
#
loop_
_entity_poly.entity_id
_entity_poly.type
_entity_poly.pdbx_seq_one_letter_code
_entity_poly.pdbx_strand_id
1 'polypeptide(L)'
;MADSVTSLFRSAAAHSPSMAALARQGGDGTGPVDFCIPCNPYFPTPAMFEEMAGRLREILTYYPSGADTITAELCDLLQLPPQCVAMGNGSTELITWIDHLLVQESLAVPVPTFGRWTDQPMETGKRVDMFPLQESSGFTLDLARYAEFIRRRGSRVAVICNPNNPDGGFVQRQALIQFLDAMADLDLIVIDESFLEFADTENEPSVVEDAMMRPNVIVLRSLGKNFGLHGIRFGYLVANPSLAGRVRSMLPKWNLNSFAEHVVFMLKEHGAAYHQSLHQVRRDRLDMARALSQVPGLTIYPSQGNFLFVRLPVGAEGTVVRDRLLTRHRILVRECGNKIGSSSRFLRLVVRPQEDVRRLVTALGQVLQEAGRQTAVPEPGDQNNYSSGTAAVDRLVGRTNGAGLRGIAAQAAAMPSLAPGSAPDPVPDPRSVPAPLPAPPLPTPAAPVPAPLPAPAAAAPMAPAAAMP
;
A
#
# COMPACT_ATOMS: atom_id res chain seq x y z
N MET A 1 28.99 -5.70 -9.61
CA MET A 1 27.58 -5.31 -9.80
C MET A 1 26.64 -5.88 -8.72
N ALA A 2 26.84 -7.11 -8.21
CA ALA A 2 25.94 -7.71 -7.20
C ALA A 2 25.84 -6.93 -5.86
N ASP A 3 26.93 -6.31 -5.41
CA ASP A 3 26.93 -5.53 -4.17
C ASP A 3 26.15 -4.21 -4.27
N SER A 4 26.00 -3.62 -5.47
CA SER A 4 25.31 -2.33 -5.59
C SER A 4 23.81 -2.46 -5.42
N VAL A 5 23.17 -3.46 -6.03
CA VAL A 5 21.70 -3.63 -5.97
C VAL A 5 21.23 -4.06 -4.59
N THR A 6 21.97 -4.95 -3.93
CA THR A 6 21.64 -5.40 -2.56
C THR A 6 21.92 -4.31 -1.52
N SER A 7 22.85 -3.38 -1.79
CA SER A 7 23.09 -2.23 -0.90
C SER A 7 21.87 -1.32 -0.72
N LEU A 8 20.94 -1.29 -1.68
CA LEU A 8 19.70 -0.52 -1.59
C LEU A 8 18.78 -0.96 -0.45
N PHE A 9 18.92 -2.20 0.02
CA PHE A 9 18.18 -2.70 1.17
C PHE A 9 18.82 -2.32 2.51
N ARG A 10 20.08 -1.85 2.50
CA ARG A 10 20.82 -1.44 3.71
C ARG A 10 20.68 0.06 4.00
N SER A 11 20.38 0.87 2.99
CA SER A 11 20.32 2.33 3.10
C SER A 11 18.91 2.92 3.23
N ALA A 12 17.86 2.14 3.00
CA ALA A 12 16.50 2.64 2.97
C ALA A 12 15.76 2.39 4.30
N ALA A 13 15.19 3.44 4.89
CA ALA A 13 14.13 3.34 5.92
C ALA A 13 12.83 2.73 5.36
N ALA A 14 12.71 2.60 4.04
CA ALA A 14 11.56 1.99 3.37
C ALA A 14 11.67 0.45 3.36
N HIS A 15 10.53 -0.23 3.58
CA HIS A 15 10.45 -1.69 3.63
C HIS A 15 10.92 -2.42 2.35
N SER A 16 11.02 -1.73 1.21
CA SER A 16 11.57 -2.24 -0.05
C SER A 16 12.07 -1.07 -0.92
N PRO A 17 13.20 -1.22 -1.63
CA PRO A 17 13.68 -0.19 -2.55
C PRO A 17 12.68 -0.02 -3.70
N SER A 18 12.59 1.20 -4.24
CA SER A 18 11.66 1.47 -5.35
C SER A 18 12.11 0.77 -6.63
N MET A 19 11.15 0.35 -7.45
CA MET A 19 11.43 -0.23 -8.77
C MET A 19 12.25 0.72 -9.66
N ALA A 20 12.02 2.04 -9.54
CA ALA A 20 12.82 3.04 -10.24
C ALA A 20 14.29 3.04 -9.77
N ALA A 21 14.56 2.85 -8.48
CA ALA A 21 15.93 2.72 -7.98
C ALA A 21 16.59 1.43 -8.48
N LEU A 22 15.85 0.32 -8.50
CA LEU A 22 16.33 -0.97 -9.01
C LEU A 22 16.61 -0.92 -10.52
N ALA A 23 15.73 -0.31 -11.31
CA ALA A 23 15.91 -0.15 -12.75
C ALA A 23 17.13 0.73 -13.09
N ARG A 24 17.34 1.83 -12.35
CA ARG A 24 18.54 2.68 -12.53
C ARG A 24 19.85 1.93 -12.27
N GLN A 25 19.88 1.04 -11.28
CA GLN A 25 21.07 0.25 -11.01
C GLN A 25 21.24 -0.97 -11.92
N GLY A 26 20.16 -1.46 -12.55
CA GLY A 26 20.19 -2.59 -13.49
C GLY A 26 20.78 -2.27 -14.86
N GLY A 27 20.95 -0.99 -15.21
CA GLY A 27 21.66 -0.53 -16.42
C GLY A 27 20.90 -0.67 -17.75
N ASP A 28 19.88 -1.52 -17.83
CA ASP A 28 19.06 -1.77 -19.04
C ASP A 28 17.71 -1.02 -19.05
N GLY A 29 17.43 -0.22 -18.02
CA GLY A 29 16.16 0.51 -17.88
C GLY A 29 14.96 -0.37 -17.52
N THR A 30 15.11 -1.70 -17.46
CA THR A 30 14.06 -2.65 -17.10
C THR A 30 14.20 -3.06 -15.64
N GLY A 31 13.11 -3.01 -14.86
CA GLY A 31 13.12 -3.49 -13.48
C GLY A 31 13.20 -5.03 -13.39
N PRO A 32 13.48 -5.61 -12.21
CA PRO A 32 13.24 -7.03 -11.98
C PRO A 32 11.75 -7.39 -12.10
N VAL A 33 11.43 -8.68 -12.21
CA VAL A 33 10.05 -9.15 -12.04
C VAL A 33 9.65 -8.92 -10.58
N ASP A 34 8.61 -8.12 -10.36
CA ASP A 34 8.19 -7.67 -9.03
C ASP A 34 7.13 -8.60 -8.44
N PHE A 35 7.56 -9.45 -7.50
CA PHE A 35 6.70 -10.24 -6.61
C PHE A 35 6.56 -9.59 -5.22
N CYS A 36 6.99 -8.33 -5.06
CA CYS A 36 7.05 -7.63 -3.79
C CYS A 36 5.85 -6.73 -3.56
N ILE A 37 5.48 -5.87 -4.52
CA ILE A 37 4.39 -4.89 -4.36
C ILE A 37 3.04 -5.48 -4.82
N PRO A 38 2.04 -5.66 -3.94
CA PRO A 38 0.77 -6.27 -4.32
C PRO A 38 -0.01 -5.39 -5.28
N CYS A 39 -0.15 -5.82 -6.52
CA CYS A 39 -0.91 -5.12 -7.55
C CYS A 39 -1.80 -6.07 -8.34
N ASN A 40 -2.85 -5.55 -8.95
CA ASN A 40 -3.55 -6.24 -10.01
C ASN A 40 -2.74 -6.08 -11.31
N PRO A 41 -2.18 -7.15 -11.90
CA PRO A 41 -1.38 -7.06 -13.12
C PRO A 41 -2.23 -6.93 -14.38
N TYR A 42 -3.56 -7.08 -14.28
CA TYR A 42 -4.49 -7.12 -15.41
C TYR A 42 -5.39 -5.88 -15.49
N PHE A 43 -5.16 -4.89 -14.63
CA PHE A 43 -5.86 -3.62 -14.64
C PHE A 43 -4.90 -2.48 -14.27
N PRO A 44 -5.00 -1.30 -14.91
CA PRO A 44 -5.87 -0.96 -16.03
C PRO A 44 -5.55 -1.73 -17.31
N THR A 45 -6.45 -1.70 -18.29
CA THR A 45 -6.19 -2.29 -19.60
C THR A 45 -5.25 -1.40 -20.43
N PRO A 46 -4.59 -1.92 -21.48
CA PRO A 46 -3.79 -1.10 -22.39
C PRO A 46 -4.55 0.10 -22.97
N ALA A 47 -5.82 -0.08 -23.35
CA ALA A 47 -6.67 0.99 -23.88
C ALA A 47 -6.89 2.12 -22.86
N MET A 48 -7.03 1.79 -21.58
CA MET A 48 -7.15 2.80 -20.51
C MET A 48 -5.86 3.61 -20.35
N PHE A 49 -4.70 2.98 -20.53
CA PHE A 49 -3.43 3.72 -20.55
C PHE A 49 -3.30 4.63 -21.76
N GLU A 50 -3.78 4.21 -22.93
CA GLU A 50 -3.81 5.03 -24.14
C GLU A 50 -4.73 6.25 -23.97
N GLU A 51 -5.91 6.07 -23.36
CA GLU A 51 -6.83 7.17 -23.05
C GLU A 51 -6.17 8.20 -22.11
N MET A 52 -5.59 7.73 -21.01
CA MET A 52 -4.84 8.59 -20.07
C MET A 52 -3.69 9.32 -20.76
N ALA A 53 -2.96 8.64 -21.66
CA ALA A 53 -1.88 9.25 -22.43
C ALA A 53 -2.39 10.34 -23.38
N GLY A 54 -3.53 10.10 -24.04
CA GLY A 54 -4.18 11.08 -24.92
C GLY A 54 -4.63 12.34 -24.18
N ARG A 55 -4.97 12.22 -22.89
CA ARG A 55 -5.40 13.33 -22.03
C ARG A 55 -4.33 13.85 -21.09
N LEU A 56 -3.08 13.38 -21.20
CA LEU A 56 -2.02 13.67 -20.26
C LEU A 56 -1.81 15.17 -20.02
N ARG A 57 -1.89 15.98 -21.08
CA ARG A 57 -1.74 17.45 -20.95
C ARG A 57 -2.82 18.04 -20.05
N GLU A 58 -4.09 17.66 -20.24
CA GLU A 58 -5.20 18.15 -19.44
C GLU A 58 -5.06 17.73 -17.98
N ILE A 59 -4.76 16.44 -17.75
CA ILE A 59 -4.57 15.88 -16.40
C ILE A 59 -3.47 16.63 -15.65
N LEU A 60 -2.41 17.04 -16.34
CA LEU A 60 -1.30 17.77 -15.72
C LEU A 60 -1.55 19.27 -15.53
N THR A 61 -2.35 19.91 -16.38
CA THR A 61 -2.51 21.37 -16.34
C THR A 61 -3.75 21.84 -15.60
N TYR A 62 -4.76 20.98 -15.39
CA TYR A 62 -5.99 21.35 -14.70
C TYR A 62 -5.94 20.93 -13.22
N TYR A 63 -6.45 21.81 -12.36
CA TYR A 63 -6.81 21.40 -11.01
C TYR A 63 -7.90 20.33 -11.09
N PRO A 64 -7.87 19.35 -10.19
CA PRO A 64 -8.94 18.37 -10.10
C PRO A 64 -10.24 19.04 -9.67
N SER A 65 -11.35 18.39 -9.97
CA SER A 65 -12.65 18.73 -9.42
C SER A 65 -12.63 18.73 -7.89
N GLY A 66 -13.63 19.39 -7.29
CA GLY A 66 -13.82 19.34 -5.84
C GLY A 66 -13.95 17.89 -5.35
N ALA A 67 -13.47 17.63 -4.13
CA ALA A 67 -13.52 16.30 -3.53
C ALA A 67 -14.95 15.73 -3.51
N ASP A 68 -15.97 16.58 -3.31
CA ASP A 68 -17.37 16.18 -3.31
C ASP A 68 -17.81 15.62 -4.67
N THR A 69 -17.36 16.20 -5.78
CA THR A 69 -17.66 15.72 -7.14
C THR A 69 -17.05 14.35 -7.38
N ILE A 70 -15.76 14.18 -7.05
CA ILE A 70 -15.05 12.92 -7.23
C ILE A 70 -15.64 11.84 -6.29
N THR A 71 -16.04 12.24 -5.08
CA THR A 71 -16.71 11.36 -4.11
C THR A 71 -18.06 10.92 -4.61
N ALA A 72 -18.87 11.83 -5.16
CA ALA A 72 -20.18 11.50 -5.70
C ALA A 72 -20.05 10.48 -6.85
N GLU A 73 -19.10 10.67 -7.78
CA GLU A 73 -18.89 9.74 -8.89
C GLU A 73 -18.47 8.35 -8.41
N LEU A 74 -17.51 8.27 -7.48
CA LEU A 74 -17.13 6.98 -6.89
C LEU A 74 -18.29 6.33 -6.14
N CYS A 75 -19.08 7.12 -5.42
CA CYS A 75 -20.22 6.63 -4.66
C CYS A 75 -21.36 6.12 -5.55
N ASP A 76 -21.59 6.73 -6.72
CA ASP A 76 -22.53 6.21 -7.74
C ASP A 76 -22.09 4.81 -8.20
N LEU A 77 -20.80 4.62 -8.47
CA LEU A 77 -20.27 3.32 -8.88
C LEU A 77 -20.37 2.25 -7.77
N LEU A 78 -20.09 2.64 -6.54
CA LEU A 78 -20.08 1.74 -5.38
C LEU A 78 -21.46 1.57 -4.73
N GLN A 79 -22.47 2.33 -5.15
CA GLN A 79 -23.80 2.39 -4.53
C GLN A 79 -23.72 2.75 -3.03
N LEU A 80 -22.86 3.70 -2.68
CA LEU A 80 -22.66 4.18 -1.31
C LEU A 80 -23.21 5.61 -1.13
N PRO A 81 -23.71 6.00 0.05
CA PRO A 81 -24.07 7.38 0.32
C PRO A 81 -22.82 8.27 0.45
N PRO A 82 -22.68 9.37 -0.32
CA PRO A 82 -21.48 10.22 -0.28
C PRO A 82 -21.11 10.77 1.11
N GLN A 83 -22.10 11.06 1.95
CA GLN A 83 -21.88 11.55 3.31
C GLN A 83 -21.11 10.56 4.20
N CYS A 84 -21.21 9.26 3.89
CA CYS A 84 -20.55 8.17 4.61
C CYS A 84 -19.10 7.93 4.14
N VAL A 85 -18.63 8.65 3.11
CA VAL A 85 -17.32 8.42 2.48
C VAL A 85 -16.37 9.59 2.73
N ALA A 86 -15.11 9.26 2.99
CA ALA A 86 -13.99 10.21 3.00
C ALA A 86 -12.86 9.65 2.14
N MET A 87 -12.45 10.41 1.13
CA MET A 87 -11.45 9.98 0.14
C MET A 87 -10.11 10.65 0.40
N GLY A 88 -9.03 9.89 0.33
CA GLY A 88 -7.67 10.38 0.55
C GLY A 88 -6.69 9.97 -0.56
N ASN A 89 -5.48 10.51 -0.48
CA ASN A 89 -4.32 10.18 -1.31
C ASN A 89 -3.72 8.80 -0.95
N GLY A 90 -4.59 7.80 -0.96
CA GLY A 90 -4.29 6.44 -0.52
C GLY A 90 -4.70 6.18 0.92
N SER A 91 -4.93 4.90 1.22
CA SER A 91 -5.33 4.46 2.55
C SER A 91 -4.33 4.83 3.64
N THR A 92 -3.03 4.93 3.34
CA THR A 92 -2.00 5.36 4.30
C THR A 92 -2.23 6.77 4.84
N GLU A 93 -2.67 7.73 4.02
CA GLU A 93 -3.00 9.08 4.51
C GLU A 93 -4.18 9.01 5.48
N LEU A 94 -5.18 8.19 5.15
CA LEU A 94 -6.34 8.00 6.02
C LEU A 94 -5.96 7.32 7.33
N ILE A 95 -4.99 6.38 7.34
CA ILE A 95 -4.43 5.81 8.58
C ILE A 95 -3.81 6.91 9.45
N THR A 96 -3.05 7.83 8.85
CA THR A 96 -2.46 8.97 9.56
C THR A 96 -3.55 9.85 10.20
N TRP A 97 -4.62 10.17 9.47
CA TRP A 97 -5.72 10.97 10.03
C TRP A 97 -6.55 10.23 11.07
N ILE A 98 -6.80 8.93 10.88
CA ILE A 98 -7.45 8.08 11.90
C ILE A 98 -6.63 8.13 13.19
N ASP A 99 -5.31 7.95 13.09
CA ASP A 99 -4.41 7.99 14.23
C ASP A 99 -4.43 9.36 14.94
N HIS A 100 -4.33 10.47 14.22
CA HIS A 100 -4.31 11.80 14.83
C HIS A 100 -5.66 12.23 15.44
N LEU A 101 -6.78 11.80 14.87
CA LEU A 101 -8.11 12.32 15.24
C LEU A 101 -8.88 11.42 16.18
N LEU A 102 -8.66 10.10 16.09
CA LEU A 102 -9.56 9.09 16.67
C LEU A 102 -8.85 8.14 17.63
N VAL A 103 -7.53 8.02 17.55
CA VAL A 103 -6.76 7.26 18.54
C VAL A 103 -6.24 8.23 19.59
N GLN A 104 -6.55 7.98 20.87
CA GLN A 104 -6.09 8.83 21.97
C GLN A 104 -4.84 8.26 22.63
N GLU A 105 -5.00 7.15 23.35
CA GLU A 105 -3.91 6.57 24.16
C GLU A 105 -3.33 5.29 23.56
N SER A 106 -4.19 4.45 22.99
CA SER A 106 -3.80 3.11 22.57
C SER A 106 -4.70 2.52 21.50
N LEU A 107 -4.14 1.56 20.76
CA LEU A 107 -4.90 0.63 19.94
C LEU A 107 -4.38 -0.80 20.13
N ALA A 108 -5.26 -1.77 19.91
CA ALA A 108 -4.91 -3.16 19.74
C ALA A 108 -4.85 -3.53 18.26
N VAL A 109 -3.90 -4.38 17.89
CA VAL A 109 -3.75 -4.86 16.51
C VAL A 109 -3.15 -6.27 16.46
N PRO A 110 -3.64 -7.19 15.61
CA PRO A 110 -2.99 -8.47 15.37
C PRO A 110 -1.62 -8.31 14.69
N VAL A 111 -0.66 -9.17 15.01
CA VAL A 111 0.66 -9.21 14.34
C VAL A 111 0.98 -10.65 13.90
N PRO A 112 1.54 -10.87 12.69
CA PRO A 112 2.01 -9.87 11.75
C PRO A 112 0.88 -9.19 10.98
N THR A 113 1.07 -7.91 10.66
CA THR A 113 0.10 -7.10 9.89
C THR A 113 0.80 -6.06 9.01
N PHE A 114 0.05 -5.15 8.40
CA PHE A 114 0.57 -4.02 7.66
C PHE A 114 1.21 -3.02 8.63
N GLY A 115 2.51 -2.76 8.46
CA GLY A 115 3.32 -2.00 9.42
C GLY A 115 2.79 -0.61 9.76
N ARG A 116 2.01 0.03 8.87
CA ARG A 116 1.43 1.34 9.21
C ARG A 116 0.45 1.33 10.38
N TRP A 117 -0.18 0.18 10.68
CA TRP A 117 -1.00 0.04 11.89
C TRP A 117 -0.18 -0.10 13.18
N THR A 118 1.13 -0.33 13.10
CA THR A 118 2.05 -0.33 14.24
C THR A 118 2.91 0.94 14.28
N ASP A 119 3.46 1.34 13.14
CA ASP A 119 4.48 2.39 13.05
C ASP A 119 3.86 3.78 13.31
N GLN A 120 2.74 4.11 12.66
CA GLN A 120 2.07 5.41 12.79
C GLN A 120 1.70 5.75 14.26
N PRO A 121 1.01 4.88 15.01
CA PRO A 121 0.70 5.18 16.40
C PRO A 121 1.95 5.22 17.31
N MET A 122 2.98 4.41 17.03
CA MET A 122 4.25 4.51 17.78
C MET A 122 4.98 5.83 17.49
N GLU A 123 4.98 6.29 16.23
CA GLU A 123 5.53 7.57 15.80
C GLU A 123 4.84 8.76 16.50
N THR A 124 3.55 8.62 16.85
CA THR A 124 2.78 9.64 17.59
C THR A 124 2.74 9.41 19.10
N GLY A 125 3.57 8.49 19.62
CA GLY A 125 3.75 8.27 21.07
C GLY A 125 2.64 7.47 21.75
N LYS A 126 1.78 6.78 20.98
CA LYS A 126 0.68 5.97 21.49
C LYS A 126 1.11 4.54 21.78
N ARG A 127 0.40 3.88 22.69
CA ARG A 127 0.63 2.47 23.01
C ARG A 127 0.01 1.56 21.94
N VAL A 128 0.79 0.60 21.45
CA VAL A 128 0.32 -0.43 20.51
C VAL A 128 0.31 -1.78 21.20
N ASP A 129 -0.89 -2.27 21.51
CA ASP A 129 -1.12 -3.57 22.14
C ASP A 129 -1.19 -4.65 21.06
N MET A 130 -0.12 -5.44 20.93
CA MET A 130 0.09 -6.35 19.80
C MET A 130 -0.43 -7.76 20.14
N PHE A 131 -1.41 -8.25 19.39
CA PHE A 131 -1.96 -9.60 19.53
C PHE A 131 -1.25 -10.59 18.58
N PRO A 132 -0.40 -11.51 19.07
CA PRO A 132 0.37 -12.38 18.19
C PRO A 132 -0.48 -13.49 17.57
N LEU A 133 -0.58 -13.48 16.24
CA LEU A 133 -1.12 -14.55 15.43
C LEU A 133 -0.13 -15.72 15.41
N GLN A 134 -0.59 -16.91 15.77
CA GLN A 134 0.28 -18.07 15.96
C GLN A 134 0.50 -18.82 14.64
N GLU A 135 1.77 -19.07 14.29
CA GLU A 135 2.13 -19.90 13.13
C GLU A 135 1.50 -21.30 13.22
N SER A 136 1.43 -21.87 14.42
CA SER A 136 0.83 -23.19 14.69
C SER A 136 -0.66 -23.27 14.36
N SER A 137 -1.35 -22.13 14.32
CA SER A 137 -2.75 -22.02 13.89
C SER A 137 -2.88 -21.43 12.49
N GLY A 138 -1.80 -21.44 11.70
CA GLY A 138 -1.78 -20.90 10.34
C GLY A 138 -1.93 -19.38 10.28
N PHE A 139 -1.59 -18.66 11.35
CA PHE A 139 -1.84 -17.22 11.53
C PHE A 139 -3.33 -16.82 11.58
N THR A 140 -4.24 -17.77 11.79
CA THR A 140 -5.68 -17.47 11.90
C THR A 140 -5.98 -16.54 13.07
N LEU A 141 -6.79 -15.50 12.82
CA LEU A 141 -7.29 -14.59 13.85
C LEU A 141 -8.49 -15.20 14.58
N ASP A 142 -8.30 -15.54 15.86
CA ASP A 142 -9.39 -15.88 16.78
C ASP A 142 -9.96 -14.60 17.39
N LEU A 143 -11.14 -14.20 16.92
CA LEU A 143 -11.81 -12.96 17.34
C LEU A 143 -12.20 -12.97 18.84
N ALA A 144 -12.54 -14.12 19.41
CA ALA A 144 -12.91 -14.21 20.82
C ALA A 144 -11.69 -13.96 21.71
N ARG A 145 -10.56 -14.62 21.40
CA ARG A 145 -9.28 -14.39 22.09
C ARG A 145 -8.77 -12.96 21.90
N TYR A 146 -8.99 -12.40 20.73
CA TYR A 146 -8.61 -11.02 20.44
C TYR A 146 -9.46 -10.02 21.23
N ALA A 147 -10.78 -10.23 21.32
CA ALA A 147 -11.66 -9.43 22.17
C ALA A 147 -11.22 -9.49 23.64
N GLU A 148 -10.97 -10.68 24.19
CA GLU A 148 -10.46 -10.82 25.56
C GLU A 148 -9.12 -10.09 25.76
N PHE A 149 -8.22 -10.18 24.77
CA PHE A 149 -6.95 -9.46 24.80
C PHE A 149 -7.18 -7.95 24.88
N ILE A 150 -8.03 -7.38 24.02
CA ILE A 150 -8.38 -5.95 24.04
C ILE A 150 -8.88 -5.54 25.42
N ARG A 151 -9.81 -6.32 26.01
CA ARG A 151 -10.36 -6.06 27.35
C ARG A 151 -9.28 -6.08 28.43
N ARG A 152 -8.43 -7.12 28.45
CA ARG A 152 -7.34 -7.25 29.43
C ARG A 152 -6.33 -6.11 29.35
N ARG A 153 -6.08 -5.61 28.14
CA ARG A 153 -5.15 -4.49 27.89
C ARG A 153 -5.78 -3.12 28.14
N GLY A 154 -7.10 -3.04 28.20
CA GLY A 154 -7.83 -1.78 28.30
C GLY A 154 -7.67 -0.90 27.05
N SER A 155 -7.35 -1.48 25.89
CA SER A 155 -7.25 -0.72 24.65
C SER A 155 -8.64 -0.27 24.20
N ARG A 156 -8.76 0.99 23.77
CA ARG A 156 -10.05 1.57 23.36
C ARG A 156 -10.27 1.62 21.85
N VAL A 157 -9.22 1.31 21.08
CA VAL A 157 -9.27 1.18 19.63
C VAL A 157 -8.85 -0.24 19.22
N ALA A 158 -9.54 -0.84 18.26
CA ALA A 158 -9.17 -2.13 17.69
C ALA A 158 -9.01 -2.04 16.18
N VAL A 159 -7.98 -2.69 15.64
CA VAL A 159 -7.74 -2.78 14.20
C VAL A 159 -7.79 -4.23 13.75
N ILE A 160 -8.44 -4.49 12.61
CA ILE A 160 -8.43 -5.78 11.91
C ILE A 160 -8.20 -5.52 10.42
N CYS A 161 -7.17 -6.11 9.82
CA CYS A 161 -7.03 -6.16 8.37
C CYS A 161 -7.70 -7.44 7.84
N ASN A 162 -8.61 -7.30 6.87
CA ASN A 162 -9.35 -8.45 6.32
C ASN A 162 -9.57 -8.30 4.80
N PRO A 163 -8.89 -9.07 3.94
CA PRO A 163 -7.82 -10.03 4.24
C PRO A 163 -6.58 -9.38 4.86
N ASN A 164 -5.90 -10.11 5.76
CA ASN A 164 -4.71 -9.60 6.45
C ASN A 164 -3.47 -9.59 5.54
N ASN A 165 -2.51 -8.71 5.84
CA ASN A 165 -1.23 -8.61 5.15
C ASN A 165 -0.09 -8.71 6.17
N PRO A 166 0.72 -9.78 6.17
CA PRO A 166 1.18 -10.44 4.94
C PRO A 166 0.63 -11.84 4.68
N ASP A 167 -0.08 -12.44 5.63
CA ASP A 167 -0.49 -13.86 5.62
C ASP A 167 -1.63 -14.14 4.64
N GLY A 168 -2.50 -13.16 4.38
CA GLY A 168 -3.66 -13.31 3.50
C GLY A 168 -4.87 -13.92 4.20
N GLY A 169 -4.79 -14.14 5.52
CA GLY A 169 -5.87 -14.69 6.33
C GLY A 169 -7.15 -13.86 6.23
N PHE A 170 -8.28 -14.55 6.29
CA PHE A 170 -9.61 -13.98 6.07
C PHE A 170 -10.57 -14.42 7.17
N VAL A 171 -11.34 -13.46 7.66
CA VAL A 171 -12.41 -13.65 8.63
C VAL A 171 -13.73 -13.40 7.91
N GLN A 172 -14.67 -14.34 8.06
CA GLN A 172 -15.99 -14.24 7.44
C GLN A 172 -16.76 -13.03 7.94
N ARG A 173 -17.57 -12.44 7.05
CA ARG A 173 -18.37 -11.24 7.37
C ARG A 173 -19.20 -11.41 8.63
N GLN A 174 -19.89 -12.54 8.79
CA GLN A 174 -20.76 -12.77 9.95
C GLN A 174 -19.99 -12.78 11.28
N ALA A 175 -18.78 -13.34 11.29
CA ALA A 175 -17.94 -13.35 12.49
C ALA A 175 -17.41 -11.95 12.81
N LEU A 176 -17.08 -11.14 11.79
CA LEU A 176 -16.74 -9.73 11.99
C LEU A 176 -17.91 -8.96 12.59
N ILE A 177 -19.13 -9.11 12.08
CA ILE A 177 -20.32 -8.44 12.63
C ILE A 177 -20.52 -8.79 14.11
N GLN A 178 -20.40 -10.06 14.48
CA GLN A 178 -20.48 -10.49 15.88
C GLN A 178 -19.40 -9.83 16.75
N PHE A 179 -18.18 -9.68 16.24
CA PHE A 179 -17.12 -8.95 16.92
C PHE A 179 -17.44 -7.44 17.05
N LEU A 180 -17.97 -6.81 16.00
CA LEU A 180 -18.40 -5.40 16.04
C LEU A 180 -19.46 -5.18 17.13
N ASP A 181 -20.43 -6.10 17.25
CA ASP A 181 -21.49 -6.02 18.26
C ASP A 181 -20.93 -6.23 19.69
N ALA A 182 -20.05 -7.22 19.87
CA ALA A 182 -19.43 -7.52 21.16
C ALA A 182 -18.46 -6.43 21.65
N MET A 183 -17.96 -5.60 20.73
CA MET A 183 -17.01 -4.52 21.00
C MET A 183 -17.62 -3.13 20.74
N ALA A 184 -18.94 -3.01 20.72
CA ALA A 184 -19.66 -1.77 20.41
C ALA A 184 -19.35 -0.62 21.39
N ASP A 185 -18.85 -0.92 22.59
CA ASP A 185 -18.43 0.09 23.57
C ASP A 185 -17.01 0.62 23.36
N LEU A 186 -16.23 0.12 22.39
CA LEU A 186 -14.93 0.70 22.03
C LEU A 186 -15.09 2.10 21.42
N ASP A 187 -14.06 2.92 21.54
CA ASP A 187 -14.05 4.27 20.96
C ASP A 187 -13.95 4.20 19.42
N LEU A 188 -13.24 3.19 18.90
CA LEU A 188 -13.10 2.95 17.47
C LEU A 188 -12.78 1.48 17.15
N ILE A 189 -13.39 0.95 16.10
CA ILE A 189 -12.99 -0.29 15.42
C ILE A 189 -12.68 0.05 13.97
N VAL A 190 -11.49 -0.32 13.51
CA VAL A 190 -11.09 -0.15 12.11
C VAL A 190 -10.98 -1.51 11.44
N ILE A 191 -11.69 -1.67 10.33
CA ILE A 191 -11.59 -2.82 9.43
C ILE A 191 -10.89 -2.37 8.15
N ASP A 192 -9.65 -2.81 7.94
CA ASP A 192 -8.89 -2.53 6.72
C ASP A 192 -9.16 -3.61 5.67
N GLU A 193 -10.03 -3.27 4.72
CA GLU A 193 -10.48 -4.11 3.62
C GLU A 193 -9.71 -3.82 2.32
N SER A 194 -8.48 -3.31 2.42
CA SER A 194 -7.65 -2.94 1.26
C SER A 194 -7.39 -4.04 0.23
N PHE A 195 -7.65 -5.31 0.55
CA PHE A 195 -7.44 -6.46 -0.34
C PHE A 195 -8.72 -7.25 -0.60
N LEU A 196 -9.88 -6.76 -0.13
CA LEU A 196 -11.11 -7.54 -0.11
C LEU A 196 -11.64 -7.86 -1.50
N GLU A 197 -11.36 -7.03 -2.52
CA GLU A 197 -11.82 -7.31 -3.89
C GLU A 197 -11.18 -8.58 -4.48
N PHE A 198 -10.10 -9.09 -3.89
CA PHE A 198 -9.49 -10.36 -4.26
C PHE A 198 -10.06 -11.57 -3.52
N ALA A 199 -10.92 -11.37 -2.51
CA ALA A 199 -11.58 -12.47 -1.81
C ALA A 199 -12.62 -13.13 -2.71
N ASP A 200 -12.77 -14.45 -2.56
CA ASP A 200 -13.66 -15.30 -3.36
C ASP A 200 -14.39 -16.37 -2.52
N THR A 201 -14.34 -16.23 -1.20
CA THR A 201 -14.96 -17.16 -0.24
C THR A 201 -16.40 -16.83 0.12
N GLU A 202 -16.82 -15.57 -0.05
CA GLU A 202 -18.18 -15.09 0.18
C GLU A 202 -18.56 -14.12 -0.95
N ASN A 203 -19.85 -14.06 -1.30
CA ASN A 203 -20.34 -13.13 -2.33
C ASN A 203 -20.23 -11.68 -1.86
N GLU A 204 -20.63 -11.41 -0.61
CA GLU A 204 -20.62 -10.08 0.01
C GLU A 204 -19.79 -10.13 1.30
N PRO A 205 -18.45 -10.12 1.21
CA PRO A 205 -17.56 -10.28 2.37
C PRO A 205 -17.36 -8.98 3.18
N SER A 206 -17.88 -7.86 2.69
CA SER A 206 -17.64 -6.51 3.22
C SER A 206 -18.49 -6.16 4.42
N VAL A 207 -17.96 -5.39 5.37
CA VAL A 207 -18.74 -4.79 6.47
C VAL A 207 -18.98 -3.27 6.29
N VAL A 208 -18.89 -2.74 5.07
CA VAL A 208 -19.16 -1.31 4.80
C VAL A 208 -20.56 -0.87 5.21
N GLU A 209 -21.59 -1.68 4.96
CA GLU A 209 -22.97 -1.38 5.39
C GLU A 209 -23.09 -1.31 6.91
N ASP A 210 -22.44 -2.24 7.60
CA ASP A 210 -22.38 -2.28 9.05
C ASP A 210 -21.66 -1.08 9.66
N ALA A 211 -20.61 -0.59 8.99
CA ALA A 211 -19.85 0.57 9.40
C ALA A 211 -20.66 1.87 9.30
N MET A 212 -21.51 2.01 8.27
CA MET A 212 -22.38 3.18 8.10
C MET A 212 -23.41 3.32 9.23
N MET A 213 -23.81 2.20 9.84
CA MET A 213 -24.82 2.15 10.90
C MET A 213 -24.24 2.27 12.31
N ARG A 214 -22.91 2.15 12.47
CA ARG A 214 -22.25 2.12 13.78
C ARG A 214 -21.42 3.40 14.02
N PRO A 215 -21.53 4.03 15.19
CA PRO A 215 -20.89 5.32 15.45
C PRO A 215 -19.37 5.26 15.64
N ASN A 216 -18.83 4.05 15.80
CA ASN A 216 -17.44 3.80 16.15
C ASN A 216 -16.75 2.84 15.15
N VAL A 217 -17.31 2.60 13.96
CA VAL A 217 -16.70 1.68 12.99
C VAL A 217 -16.26 2.44 11.75
N ILE A 218 -15.02 2.18 11.31
CA ILE A 218 -14.48 2.64 10.04
C ILE A 218 -14.06 1.43 9.21
N VAL A 219 -14.47 1.41 7.95
CA VAL A 219 -13.92 0.50 6.95
C VAL A 219 -12.97 1.29 6.06
N LEU A 220 -11.75 0.78 5.85
CA LEU A 220 -10.74 1.38 4.99
C LEU A 220 -10.56 0.57 3.71
N ARG A 221 -10.52 1.25 2.56
CA ARG A 221 -10.36 0.65 1.23
C ARG A 221 -9.23 1.32 0.46
N SER A 222 -8.52 0.52 -0.33
CA SER A 222 -7.37 0.97 -1.12
C SER A 222 -7.55 0.58 -2.58
N LEU A 223 -7.70 1.57 -3.47
CA LEU A 223 -7.86 1.29 -4.90
C LEU A 223 -6.52 1.08 -5.60
N GLY A 224 -5.42 1.62 -5.07
CA GLY A 224 -4.10 1.47 -5.70
C GLY A 224 -3.67 0.00 -5.90
N LYS A 225 -4.15 -0.90 -5.04
CA LYS A 225 -3.84 -2.34 -5.09
C LYS A 225 -4.67 -3.05 -6.15
N ASN A 226 -6.00 -2.98 -6.04
CA ASN A 226 -6.94 -3.69 -6.90
C ASN A 226 -7.00 -3.12 -8.33
N PHE A 227 -6.67 -1.84 -8.53
CA PHE A 227 -6.57 -1.24 -9.85
C PHE A 227 -5.16 -1.28 -10.43
N GLY A 228 -4.16 -1.78 -9.69
CA GLY A 228 -2.77 -1.75 -10.15
C GLY A 228 -2.11 -0.36 -10.16
N LEU A 229 -2.82 0.71 -9.79
CA LEU A 229 -2.38 2.10 -9.92
C LEU A 229 -1.80 2.69 -8.61
N HIS A 230 -0.75 2.09 -8.10
CA HIS A 230 -0.11 2.54 -6.85
C HIS A 230 0.38 3.99 -6.90
N GLY A 231 0.88 4.44 -8.05
CA GLY A 231 1.45 5.77 -8.25
C GLY A 231 0.41 6.89 -8.20
N ILE A 232 -0.86 6.60 -8.49
CA ILE A 232 -1.94 7.59 -8.47
C ILE A 232 -2.32 7.99 -7.05
N ARG A 233 -1.99 7.18 -6.04
CA ARG A 233 -2.29 7.46 -4.62
C ARG A 233 -3.78 7.68 -4.37
N PHE A 234 -4.53 6.59 -4.23
CA PHE A 234 -5.99 6.69 -4.07
C PHE A 234 -6.57 5.64 -3.13
N GLY A 235 -7.47 6.08 -2.25
CA GLY A 235 -8.14 5.26 -1.24
C GLY A 235 -9.29 6.03 -0.60
N TYR A 236 -10.17 5.32 0.10
CA TYR A 236 -11.27 5.91 0.82
C TYR A 236 -11.56 5.14 2.10
N LEU A 237 -12.27 5.78 3.01
CA LEU A 237 -12.90 5.12 4.13
C LEU A 237 -14.41 5.27 4.02
N VAL A 238 -15.12 4.29 4.59
CA VAL A 238 -16.57 4.28 4.77
C VAL A 238 -16.85 4.21 6.26
N ALA A 239 -17.70 5.09 6.75
CA ALA A 239 -18.13 5.13 8.14
C ALA A 239 -19.52 5.79 8.23
N ASN A 240 -20.08 5.87 9.43
CA ASN A 240 -21.27 6.69 9.60
C ASN A 240 -21.00 8.17 9.20
N PRO A 241 -22.03 8.95 8.83
CA PRO A 241 -21.84 10.30 8.29
C PRO A 241 -21.07 11.26 9.22
N SER A 242 -21.25 11.11 10.54
CA SER A 242 -20.56 11.94 11.52
C SER A 242 -19.05 11.66 11.55
N LEU A 243 -18.66 10.38 11.60
CA LEU A 243 -17.27 9.96 11.67
C LEU A 243 -16.55 10.20 10.34
N ALA A 244 -17.19 9.88 9.21
CA ALA A 244 -16.69 10.21 7.89
C ALA A 244 -16.50 11.73 7.72
N GLY A 245 -17.48 12.52 8.19
CA GLY A 245 -17.40 13.97 8.20
C GLY A 245 -16.22 14.54 9.00
N ARG A 246 -15.92 13.97 10.18
CA ARG A 246 -14.77 14.36 11.01
C ARG A 246 -13.44 14.14 10.31
N VAL A 247 -13.28 13.02 9.60
CA VAL A 247 -12.05 12.79 8.82
C VAL A 247 -12.01 13.71 7.62
N ARG A 248 -13.13 13.82 6.87
CA ARG A 248 -13.23 14.67 5.68
C ARG A 248 -12.89 16.13 5.95
N SER A 249 -13.28 16.69 7.10
CA SER A 249 -12.98 18.08 7.47
C SER A 249 -11.50 18.36 7.71
N MET A 250 -10.68 17.33 7.93
CA MET A 250 -9.25 17.46 8.17
C MET A 250 -8.40 17.26 6.92
N LEU A 251 -8.99 16.72 5.84
CA LEU A 251 -8.29 16.50 4.59
C LEU A 251 -8.00 17.85 3.90
N PRO A 252 -6.81 18.01 3.30
CA PRO A 252 -6.48 19.22 2.56
C PRO A 252 -7.47 19.54 1.44
N LYS A 253 -7.61 20.82 1.10
CA LYS A 253 -8.28 21.19 -0.15
C LYS A 253 -7.43 20.73 -1.33
N TRP A 254 -8.08 20.30 -2.41
CA TRP A 254 -7.41 19.68 -3.58
C TRP A 254 -6.50 18.52 -3.19
N ASN A 255 -6.90 17.74 -2.18
CA ASN A 255 -6.15 16.57 -1.76
C ASN A 255 -6.05 15.55 -2.89
N LEU A 256 -7.20 15.12 -3.44
CA LEU A 256 -7.22 14.18 -4.57
C LEU A 256 -6.56 14.82 -5.80
N ASN A 257 -5.78 14.03 -6.53
CA ASN A 257 -5.07 14.48 -7.74
C ASN A 257 -5.88 14.19 -9.01
N SER A 258 -5.55 14.90 -10.09
CA SER A 258 -6.27 14.81 -11.38
C SER A 258 -6.18 13.44 -12.06
N PHE A 259 -5.13 12.65 -11.79
CA PHE A 259 -5.08 11.25 -12.27
C PHE A 259 -6.13 10.39 -11.55
N ALA A 260 -6.29 10.57 -10.24
CA ALA A 260 -7.28 9.84 -9.46
C ALA A 260 -8.70 10.18 -9.93
N GLU A 261 -8.99 11.45 -10.18
CA GLU A 261 -10.26 11.88 -10.77
C GLU A 261 -10.50 11.17 -12.11
N HIS A 262 -9.57 11.27 -13.05
CA HIS A 262 -9.76 10.68 -14.37
C HIS A 262 -9.99 9.16 -14.32
N VAL A 263 -9.27 8.46 -13.43
CA VAL A 263 -9.50 7.03 -13.19
C VAL A 263 -10.87 6.76 -12.60
N VAL A 264 -11.38 7.54 -11.65
CA VAL A 264 -12.74 7.33 -11.10
C VAL A 264 -13.79 7.44 -12.21
N PHE A 265 -13.70 8.47 -13.04
CA PHE A 265 -14.69 8.73 -14.09
C PHE A 265 -14.66 7.66 -15.18
N MET A 266 -13.49 7.10 -15.53
CA MET A 266 -13.42 6.06 -16.56
C MET A 266 -13.96 4.70 -16.10
N LEU A 267 -14.06 4.43 -14.79
CA LEU A 267 -14.51 3.13 -14.27
C LEU A 267 -15.91 2.75 -14.73
N LYS A 268 -16.78 3.75 -14.98
CA LYS A 268 -18.15 3.53 -15.44
C LYS A 268 -18.20 2.74 -16.75
N GLU A 269 -17.21 2.95 -17.61
CA GLU A 269 -17.09 2.32 -18.93
C GLU A 269 -16.26 1.02 -18.89
N HIS A 270 -15.52 0.78 -17.80
CA HIS A 270 -14.55 -0.32 -17.69
C HIS A 270 -14.87 -1.36 -16.60
N GLY A 271 -16.07 -1.31 -16.00
CA GLY A 271 -16.48 -2.24 -14.94
C GLY A 271 -16.35 -3.72 -15.32
N ALA A 272 -16.72 -4.10 -16.55
CA ALA A 272 -16.59 -5.48 -17.03
C ALA A 272 -15.12 -5.96 -17.07
N ALA A 273 -14.21 -5.12 -17.59
CA ALA A 273 -12.78 -5.42 -17.64
C ALA A 273 -12.18 -5.50 -16.23
N TYR A 274 -12.63 -4.62 -15.33
CA TYR A 274 -12.23 -4.67 -13.92
C TYR A 274 -12.64 -5.98 -13.25
N HIS A 275 -13.91 -6.39 -13.35
CA HIS A 275 -14.36 -7.66 -12.77
C HIS A 275 -13.64 -8.88 -13.36
N GLN A 276 -13.44 -8.90 -14.68
CA GLN A 276 -12.66 -9.96 -15.34
C GLN A 276 -11.22 -10.02 -14.81
N SER A 277 -10.59 -8.86 -14.57
CA SER A 277 -9.23 -8.79 -14.02
C SER A 277 -9.15 -9.43 -12.62
N LEU A 278 -10.14 -9.18 -11.74
CA LEU A 278 -10.19 -9.78 -10.40
C LEU A 278 -10.38 -11.30 -10.47
N HIS A 279 -11.27 -11.78 -11.34
CA HIS A 279 -11.45 -13.22 -11.58
C HIS A 279 -10.15 -13.88 -12.04
N GLN A 280 -9.40 -13.24 -12.93
CA GLN A 280 -8.13 -13.75 -13.40
C GLN A 280 -7.09 -13.80 -12.27
N VAL A 281 -6.98 -12.76 -11.43
CA VAL A 281 -6.08 -12.76 -10.26
C VAL A 281 -6.44 -13.86 -9.25
N ARG A 282 -7.74 -14.07 -8.96
CA ARG A 282 -8.21 -15.13 -8.05
C ARG A 282 -7.82 -16.52 -8.56
N ARG A 283 -8.01 -16.77 -9.86
CA ARG A 283 -7.55 -18.01 -10.50
C ARG A 283 -6.03 -18.16 -10.42
N ASP A 284 -5.29 -17.13 -10.79
CA ASP A 284 -3.82 -17.17 -10.78
C ASP A 284 -3.25 -17.36 -9.38
N ARG A 285 -3.93 -16.88 -8.34
CA ARG A 285 -3.56 -17.16 -6.94
C ARG A 285 -3.57 -18.66 -6.65
N LEU A 286 -4.63 -19.36 -7.07
CA LEU A 286 -4.77 -20.81 -6.88
C LEU A 286 -3.72 -21.57 -7.70
N ASP A 287 -3.51 -21.15 -8.95
CA ASP A 287 -2.51 -21.76 -9.84
C ASP A 287 -1.09 -21.56 -9.30
N MET A 288 -0.76 -20.36 -8.83
CA MET A 288 0.52 -20.04 -8.20
C MET A 288 0.73 -20.83 -6.90
N ALA A 289 -0.30 -20.98 -6.06
CA ALA A 289 -0.20 -21.78 -4.85
C ALA A 289 0.13 -23.25 -5.17
N ARG A 290 -0.54 -23.84 -6.18
CA ARG A 290 -0.28 -25.20 -6.66
C ARG A 290 1.13 -25.36 -7.26
N ALA A 291 1.61 -24.35 -7.97
CA ALA A 291 2.95 -24.38 -8.55
C ALA A 291 4.05 -24.26 -7.47
N LEU A 292 3.87 -23.36 -6.50
CA LEU A 292 4.81 -23.18 -5.39
C LEU A 292 4.84 -24.39 -4.45
N SER A 293 3.72 -25.10 -4.27
CA SER A 293 3.69 -26.31 -3.44
C SER A 293 4.55 -27.46 -3.99
N GLN A 294 4.97 -27.39 -5.26
CA GLN A 294 5.89 -28.36 -5.86
C GLN A 294 7.36 -28.07 -5.51
N VAL A 295 7.67 -26.92 -4.93
CA VAL A 295 9.05 -26.59 -4.51
C VAL A 295 9.32 -27.23 -3.14
N PRO A 296 10.31 -28.13 -3.02
CA PRO A 296 10.56 -28.86 -1.78
C PRO A 296 10.82 -27.95 -0.58
N GLY A 297 10.15 -28.25 0.54
CA GLY A 297 10.37 -27.57 1.81
C GLY A 297 9.66 -26.23 1.98
N LEU A 298 8.95 -25.73 0.95
CA LEU A 298 8.06 -24.58 1.12
C LEU A 298 6.76 -24.97 1.81
N THR A 299 6.26 -24.10 2.68
CA THR A 299 4.88 -24.17 3.18
C THR A 299 4.13 -22.93 2.71
N ILE A 300 3.00 -23.13 2.05
CA ILE A 300 2.16 -22.07 1.49
C ILE A 300 0.93 -21.90 2.38
N TYR A 301 0.66 -20.68 2.83
CA TYR A 301 -0.52 -20.37 3.62
C TYR A 301 -1.68 -19.96 2.70
N PRO A 302 -2.93 -20.40 2.97
CA PRO A 302 -4.11 -19.94 2.24
C PRO A 302 -4.25 -18.42 2.31
N SER A 303 -4.75 -17.82 1.24
CA SER A 303 -4.89 -16.37 1.13
C SER A 303 -6.17 -15.98 0.41
N GLN A 304 -6.77 -14.89 0.85
CA GLN A 304 -7.85 -14.18 0.18
C GLN A 304 -7.39 -12.81 -0.39
N GLY A 305 -6.11 -12.46 -0.27
CA GLY A 305 -5.50 -11.32 -0.96
C GLY A 305 -4.91 -11.68 -2.33
N ASN A 306 -4.22 -10.75 -3.00
CA ASN A 306 -3.48 -11.00 -4.25
C ASN A 306 -2.00 -11.36 -4.01
N PHE A 307 -1.73 -12.10 -2.94
CA PHE A 307 -0.39 -12.55 -2.57
C PHE A 307 -0.49 -13.82 -1.74
N LEU A 308 0.62 -14.54 -1.63
CA LEU A 308 0.77 -15.74 -0.82
C LEU A 308 1.86 -15.52 0.23
N PHE A 309 1.58 -15.93 1.46
CA PHE A 309 2.59 -16.01 2.50
C PHE A 309 3.22 -17.38 2.47
N VAL A 310 4.55 -17.40 2.52
CA VAL A 310 5.34 -18.60 2.27
C VAL A 310 6.41 -18.73 3.32
N ARG A 311 6.46 -19.89 3.98
CA ARG A 311 7.55 -20.25 4.86
C ARG A 311 8.59 -21.06 4.08
N LEU A 312 9.83 -20.63 4.22
CA LEU A 312 11.02 -21.28 3.68
C LEU A 312 11.40 -22.53 4.51
N PRO A 313 12.13 -23.49 3.91
CA PRO A 313 12.65 -24.65 4.65
C PRO A 313 13.61 -24.22 5.77
N VAL A 314 13.81 -25.13 6.73
CA VAL A 314 14.79 -24.93 7.81
C VAL A 314 16.18 -24.68 7.22
N GLY A 315 16.89 -23.69 7.76
CA GLY A 315 18.22 -23.29 7.28
C GLY A 315 18.22 -22.27 6.14
N ALA A 316 17.06 -21.98 5.52
CA ALA A 316 16.95 -20.93 4.52
C ALA A 316 16.56 -19.59 5.16
N GLU A 317 17.37 -18.57 4.93
CA GLU A 317 17.13 -17.19 5.38
C GLU A 317 16.53 -16.35 4.24
N GLY A 318 15.42 -15.67 4.51
CA GLY A 318 14.65 -14.94 3.51
C GLY A 318 15.41 -13.79 2.86
N THR A 319 16.31 -13.13 3.58
CA THR A 319 17.18 -12.09 3.02
C THR A 319 18.15 -12.66 2.00
N VAL A 320 18.76 -13.81 2.31
CA VAL A 320 19.66 -14.54 1.41
C VAL A 320 18.90 -15.04 0.18
N VAL A 321 17.70 -15.60 0.36
CA VAL A 321 16.86 -16.05 -0.76
C VAL A 321 16.47 -14.87 -1.64
N ARG A 322 15.99 -13.76 -1.07
CA ARG A 322 15.67 -12.52 -1.79
C ARG A 322 16.86 -12.02 -2.60
N ASP A 323 18.03 -11.92 -1.99
CA ASP A 323 19.22 -11.34 -2.63
C ASP A 323 19.70 -12.23 -3.78
N ARG A 324 19.65 -13.56 -3.63
CA ARG A 324 19.99 -14.51 -4.71
C ARG A 324 18.96 -14.46 -5.85
N LEU A 325 17.66 -14.41 -5.55
CA LEU A 325 16.61 -14.25 -6.57
C LEU A 325 16.79 -12.95 -7.36
N LEU A 326 17.08 -11.85 -6.67
CA LEU A 326 17.26 -10.55 -7.30
C LEU A 326 18.52 -10.50 -8.17
N THR A 327 19.65 -10.92 -7.63
CA THR A 327 20.96 -10.79 -8.32
C THR A 327 21.16 -11.80 -9.44
N ARG A 328 20.61 -13.02 -9.33
CA ARG A 328 20.83 -14.09 -10.30
C ARG A 328 19.68 -14.28 -11.28
N HIS A 329 18.45 -13.98 -10.86
CA HIS A 329 17.25 -14.24 -11.66
C HIS A 329 16.46 -12.97 -12.00
N ARG A 330 16.88 -11.81 -11.49
CA ARG A 330 16.16 -10.53 -11.61
C ARG A 330 14.72 -10.64 -11.12
N ILE A 331 14.53 -11.31 -9.99
CA ILE A 331 13.22 -11.48 -9.34
C ILE A 331 13.28 -10.82 -7.96
N LEU A 332 12.37 -9.87 -7.72
CA LEU A 332 12.25 -9.19 -6.44
C LEU A 332 11.10 -9.81 -5.63
N VAL A 333 11.38 -10.24 -4.41
CA VAL A 333 10.38 -10.79 -3.48
C VAL A 333 10.33 -9.99 -2.18
N ARG A 334 9.19 -10.02 -1.47
CA ARG A 334 9.07 -9.38 -0.15
C ARG A 334 9.48 -10.35 0.95
N GLU A 335 10.69 -10.18 1.46
CA GLU A 335 11.12 -10.80 2.72
C GLU A 335 10.34 -10.20 3.91
N CYS A 336 9.93 -11.02 4.87
CA CYS A 336 9.02 -10.62 5.95
C CYS A 336 9.62 -10.74 7.37
N GLY A 337 10.93 -10.90 7.53
CA GLY A 337 11.58 -10.97 8.83
C GLY A 337 11.66 -9.63 9.57
N ASN A 338 11.56 -8.51 8.86
CA ASN A 338 11.41 -7.19 9.48
C ASN A 338 9.96 -6.83 9.85
N LYS A 339 8.97 -7.70 9.59
CA LYS A 339 7.61 -7.50 10.08
C LYS A 339 7.49 -8.02 11.51
N ILE A 340 6.98 -7.19 12.40
CA ILE A 340 6.64 -7.59 13.78
C ILE A 340 5.68 -8.79 13.72
N GLY A 341 5.94 -9.83 14.51
CA GLY A 341 5.14 -11.07 14.48
C GLY A 341 5.53 -12.08 13.40
N SER A 342 6.57 -11.82 12.62
CA SER A 342 7.09 -12.73 11.58
C SER A 342 8.56 -13.09 11.86
N SER A 343 9.16 -13.94 11.02
CA SER A 343 10.57 -14.31 11.09
C SER A 343 11.24 -14.24 9.71
N SER A 344 12.57 -14.31 9.69
CA SER A 344 13.37 -14.30 8.46
C SER A 344 13.06 -15.46 7.52
N ARG A 345 12.38 -16.52 8.00
CA ARG A 345 11.97 -17.65 7.17
C ARG A 345 10.73 -17.38 6.33
N PHE A 346 10.14 -16.19 6.38
CA PHE A 346 8.91 -15.88 5.66
C PHE A 346 9.12 -14.93 4.51
N LEU A 347 8.48 -15.24 3.39
CA LEU A 347 8.31 -14.39 2.23
C LEU A 347 6.83 -14.11 1.98
N ARG A 348 6.53 -12.95 1.42
CA ARG A 348 5.25 -12.66 0.77
C ARG A 348 5.49 -12.53 -0.73
N LEU A 349 4.75 -13.30 -1.51
CA LEU A 349 4.89 -13.39 -2.96
C LEU A 349 3.59 -12.93 -3.61
N VAL A 350 3.65 -11.84 -4.37
CA VAL A 350 2.48 -11.27 -5.06
C VAL A 350 2.06 -12.16 -6.22
N VAL A 351 0.74 -12.28 -6.45
CA VAL A 351 0.21 -13.06 -7.57
C VAL A 351 0.55 -12.36 -8.89
N ARG A 352 1.09 -13.14 -9.84
CA ARG A 352 1.60 -12.66 -11.13
C ARG A 352 1.15 -13.60 -12.26
N PRO A 353 1.26 -13.17 -13.54
CA PRO A 353 0.98 -14.05 -14.67
C PRO A 353 1.81 -15.34 -14.66
N GLN A 354 1.27 -16.39 -15.27
CA GLN A 354 1.85 -17.75 -15.26
C GLN A 354 3.31 -17.81 -15.76
N GLU A 355 3.70 -16.93 -16.69
CA GLU A 355 5.09 -16.85 -17.15
C GLU A 355 6.05 -16.42 -16.03
N ASP A 356 5.70 -15.37 -15.30
CA ASP A 356 6.46 -14.88 -14.15
C ASP A 356 6.50 -15.94 -13.04
N VAL A 357 5.37 -16.62 -12.78
CA VAL A 357 5.28 -17.69 -11.77
C VAL A 357 6.19 -18.86 -12.11
N ARG A 358 6.24 -19.31 -13.38
CA ARG A 358 7.16 -20.38 -13.81
C ARG A 358 8.63 -20.00 -13.62
N ARG A 359 8.98 -18.74 -13.91
CA ARG A 359 10.32 -18.21 -13.64
C ARG A 359 10.64 -18.22 -12.15
N LEU A 360 9.71 -17.78 -11.31
CA LEU A 360 9.87 -17.77 -9.85
C LEU A 360 10.06 -19.17 -9.28
N VAL A 361 9.20 -20.13 -9.65
CA VAL A 361 9.26 -21.52 -9.15
C VAL A 361 10.60 -22.17 -9.50
N THR A 362 11.05 -21.99 -10.76
CA THR A 362 12.35 -22.51 -11.22
C THR A 362 13.51 -21.89 -10.43
N ALA A 363 13.51 -20.56 -10.27
CA ALA A 363 14.54 -19.84 -9.54
C ALA A 363 14.58 -20.21 -8.05
N LEU A 364 13.41 -20.30 -7.39
CA LEU A 364 13.32 -20.74 -5.99
C LEU A 364 13.87 -22.15 -5.80
N GLY A 365 13.54 -23.09 -6.69
CA GLY A 365 14.08 -24.45 -6.65
C GLY A 365 15.60 -24.48 -6.68
N GLN A 366 16.22 -23.70 -7.57
CA GLN A 366 17.69 -23.59 -7.67
C GLN A 366 18.31 -22.96 -6.42
N VAL A 367 17.77 -21.81 -5.98
CA VAL A 367 18.29 -21.07 -4.81
C VAL A 367 18.22 -21.89 -3.52
N LEU A 368 17.14 -22.66 -3.33
CA LEU A 368 16.94 -23.46 -2.12
C LEU A 368 17.78 -24.75 -2.10
N GLN A 369 17.98 -25.42 -3.24
CA GLN A 369 18.85 -26.59 -3.33
C GLN A 369 20.30 -26.26 -2.97
N GLU A 370 20.80 -25.09 -3.40
CA GLU A 370 22.15 -24.63 -3.08
C GLU A 370 22.30 -24.27 -1.60
N ALA A 371 21.29 -23.66 -0.99
CA ALA A 371 21.29 -23.35 0.44
C ALA A 371 21.37 -24.63 1.30
N GLY A 372 20.68 -25.71 0.88
CA GLY A 372 20.76 -27.03 1.51
C GLY A 372 22.13 -27.73 1.34
N ARG A 373 22.85 -27.46 0.25
CA ARG A 373 24.20 -28.02 0.03
C ARG A 373 25.30 -27.30 0.82
N GLN A 374 25.15 -26.00 1.03
CA GLN A 374 26.12 -25.19 1.80
C GLN A 374 26.03 -25.41 3.32
N THR A 375 24.91 -25.93 3.82
CA THR A 375 24.71 -26.27 5.25
C THR A 375 25.15 -27.69 5.61
N ALA A 376 25.55 -28.52 4.62
CA ALA A 376 25.87 -29.94 4.81
C ALA A 376 27.35 -30.24 5.15
N VAL A 377 28.20 -29.22 5.39
CA VAL A 377 29.58 -29.41 5.87
C VAL A 377 29.71 -28.77 7.26
N PRO A 378 29.77 -29.56 8.35
CA PRO A 378 30.05 -29.01 9.67
C PRO A 378 31.57 -28.90 9.87
N GLU A 379 32.09 -27.67 9.83
CA GLU A 379 33.35 -27.32 10.51
C GLU A 379 33.03 -27.11 12.01
N PRO A 380 33.78 -27.71 12.94
CA PRO A 380 33.58 -27.47 14.36
C PRO A 380 34.24 -26.14 14.76
N GLY A 381 33.45 -25.08 14.91
CA GLY A 381 33.99 -23.77 15.31
C GLY A 381 32.92 -22.77 15.80
N ASP A 382 33.01 -22.47 17.10
CA ASP A 382 32.42 -21.39 17.90
C ASP A 382 30.91 -21.08 17.84
N GLN A 383 30.28 -21.32 18.99
CA GLN A 383 28.98 -20.84 19.41
C GLN A 383 28.91 -19.32 19.32
N ASN A 384 28.35 -18.78 18.23
CA ASN A 384 27.93 -17.39 18.17
C ASN A 384 26.45 -17.27 17.78
N ASN A 385 25.65 -16.97 18.80
CA ASN A 385 24.31 -16.38 18.80
C ASN A 385 23.48 -16.46 17.50
N TYR A 386 22.68 -17.52 17.39
CA TYR A 386 21.42 -17.49 16.65
C TYR A 386 20.47 -16.49 17.31
N SER A 387 20.40 -15.25 16.82
CA SER A 387 19.30 -14.36 17.15
C SER A 387 18.10 -14.73 16.27
N SER A 388 17.31 -15.73 16.68
CA SER A 388 15.99 -15.96 16.09
C SER A 388 15.21 -14.65 16.12
N GLY A 389 14.70 -14.19 14.98
CA GLY A 389 13.81 -13.00 14.92
C GLY A 389 12.66 -13.09 15.93
N THR A 390 12.21 -14.31 16.24
CA THR A 390 11.26 -14.64 17.30
C THR A 390 11.64 -14.04 18.66
N ALA A 391 12.89 -14.14 19.12
CA ALA A 391 13.31 -13.59 20.40
C ALA A 391 13.35 -12.05 20.42
N ALA A 392 13.62 -11.39 19.29
CA ALA A 392 13.53 -9.93 19.17
C ALA A 392 12.08 -9.46 19.10
N VAL A 393 11.22 -10.21 18.41
CA VAL A 393 9.77 -10.00 18.33
C VAL A 393 9.11 -10.23 19.69
N ASP A 394 9.42 -11.32 20.39
CA ASP A 394 8.93 -11.61 21.75
C ASP A 394 9.38 -10.54 22.74
N ARG A 395 10.59 -9.99 22.58
CA ARG A 395 11.05 -8.84 23.36
C ARG A 395 10.30 -7.56 23.00
N LEU A 396 10.01 -7.30 21.72
CA LEU A 396 9.28 -6.10 21.31
C LEU A 396 7.81 -6.18 21.75
N VAL A 397 7.13 -7.27 21.41
CA VAL A 397 5.77 -7.60 21.85
C VAL A 397 5.70 -7.64 23.38
N GLY A 398 6.70 -8.23 24.05
CA GLY A 398 6.79 -8.24 25.50
C GLY A 398 7.05 -6.86 26.12
N ARG A 399 7.80 -5.97 25.46
CA ARG A 399 8.02 -4.58 25.91
C ARG A 399 6.77 -3.72 25.70
N THR A 400 6.12 -3.82 24.55
CA THR A 400 4.88 -3.07 24.25
C THR A 400 3.72 -3.57 25.10
N ASN A 401 3.62 -4.89 25.31
CA ASN A 401 2.59 -5.48 26.15
C ASN A 401 2.94 -5.46 27.66
N GLY A 402 4.18 -5.22 28.05
CA GLY A 402 4.66 -5.40 29.44
C GLY A 402 4.88 -4.12 30.25
N ALA A 403 4.99 -2.94 29.64
CA ALA A 403 5.23 -1.70 30.37
C ALA A 403 4.56 -0.49 29.71
N GLY A 404 3.74 0.24 30.48
CA GLY A 404 3.32 1.59 30.12
C GLY A 404 4.55 2.47 29.84
N LEU A 405 4.41 3.38 28.87
CA LEU A 405 5.46 4.26 28.33
C LEU A 405 6.33 4.93 29.42
N ARG A 406 7.47 4.32 29.71
CA ARG A 406 8.70 5.01 30.13
C ARG A 406 9.88 4.29 29.48
N GLY A 407 10.35 4.80 28.33
CA GLY A 407 11.65 4.31 27.83
C GLY A 407 12.02 4.49 26.35
N ILE A 408 11.19 5.05 25.46
CA ILE A 408 11.57 5.19 24.03
C ILE A 408 12.10 6.61 23.69
N ALA A 409 12.17 7.53 24.67
CA ALA A 409 12.83 8.84 24.48
C ALA A 409 14.35 8.82 24.74
N ALA A 410 14.90 7.76 25.38
CA ALA A 410 16.29 7.77 25.86
C ALA A 410 17.32 7.16 24.89
N GLN A 411 16.89 6.44 23.84
CA GLN A 411 17.81 5.83 22.87
C GLN A 411 18.12 6.70 21.64
N ALA A 412 17.46 7.86 21.49
CA ALA A 412 17.84 8.87 20.50
C ALA A 412 18.97 9.81 20.99
N ALA A 413 19.39 9.71 22.26
CA ALA A 413 20.34 10.64 22.89
C ALA A 413 21.74 10.05 23.17
N ALA A 414 22.04 8.82 22.70
CA ALA A 414 23.32 8.17 22.95
C ALA A 414 24.02 7.82 21.62
N MET A 415 24.54 8.84 20.94
CA MET A 415 25.65 8.67 19.99
C MET A 415 26.89 9.39 20.55
N PRO A 416 28.12 8.87 20.34
CA PRO A 416 29.31 9.42 20.97
C PRO A 416 29.65 10.79 20.40
N SER A 417 29.93 11.76 21.27
CA SER A 417 30.45 13.07 20.89
C SER A 417 31.86 12.95 20.31
N LEU A 418 32.08 13.47 19.11
CA LEU A 418 33.41 13.79 18.58
C LEU A 418 33.84 15.17 19.11
N ALA A 419 35.04 15.24 19.68
CA ALA A 419 35.69 16.44 20.19
C ALA A 419 36.10 17.42 19.06
N PRO A 420 36.38 18.70 19.36
CA PRO A 420 36.20 19.82 18.44
C PRO A 420 37.44 20.09 17.57
N GLY A 421 37.22 20.40 16.28
CA GLY A 421 38.25 20.83 15.35
C GLY A 421 37.77 21.96 14.44
N SER A 422 38.45 23.11 14.57
CA SER A 422 38.48 24.30 13.69
C SER A 422 37.15 24.93 13.23
N ALA A 423 36.91 26.14 13.75
CA ALA A 423 35.84 27.06 13.36
C ALA A 423 35.92 27.49 11.88
N PRO A 424 34.78 27.59 11.16
CA PRO A 424 34.68 28.42 9.98
C PRO A 424 34.25 29.86 10.34
N ASP A 425 34.69 30.81 9.52
CA ASP A 425 34.50 32.27 9.64
C ASP A 425 33.04 32.72 9.83
N PRO A 426 32.80 33.88 10.48
CA PRO A 426 31.45 34.35 10.78
C PRO A 426 30.69 34.81 9.53
N VAL A 427 29.45 34.35 9.40
CA VAL A 427 28.43 34.85 8.45
C VAL A 427 27.90 36.22 8.95
N PRO A 428 27.73 37.23 8.07
CA PRO A 428 27.30 38.57 8.48
C PRO A 428 25.80 38.68 8.79
N ASP A 429 25.48 39.68 9.63
CA ASP A 429 24.18 40.10 10.21
C ASP A 429 23.05 40.29 9.15
N PRO A 430 21.78 39.86 9.38
CA PRO A 430 20.69 39.98 8.40
C PRO A 430 20.09 41.40 8.25
N ARG A 431 20.72 42.46 8.75
CA ARG A 431 20.16 43.83 8.72
C ARG A 431 20.97 44.80 7.85
N SER A 432 21.01 44.55 6.55
CA SER A 432 21.18 45.59 5.52
C SER A 432 20.91 45.03 4.13
N VAL A 433 19.70 45.26 3.60
CA VAL A 433 19.40 45.08 2.16
C VAL A 433 19.24 46.50 1.57
N PRO A 434 19.96 46.87 0.49
CA PRO A 434 19.71 48.13 -0.19
C PRO A 434 18.36 48.09 -0.92
N ALA A 435 17.67 49.24 -0.99
CA ALA A 435 16.41 49.38 -1.70
C ALA A 435 16.52 48.96 -3.19
N PRO A 436 15.45 48.41 -3.81
CA PRO A 436 15.47 48.05 -5.22
C PRO A 436 15.57 49.30 -6.10
N LEU A 437 16.37 49.22 -7.16
CA LEU A 437 16.36 50.20 -8.26
C LEU A 437 14.98 50.20 -8.97
N PRO A 438 14.49 51.35 -9.46
CA PRO A 438 13.23 51.42 -10.17
C PRO A 438 13.31 50.69 -11.52
N ALA A 439 12.27 49.90 -11.83
CA ALA A 439 12.12 49.23 -13.11
C ALA A 439 11.94 50.22 -14.28
N PRO A 440 12.44 49.92 -15.49
CA PRO A 440 12.15 50.73 -16.67
C PRO A 440 10.66 50.66 -17.03
N PRO A 441 10.08 51.70 -17.65
CA PRO A 441 8.67 51.74 -17.98
C PRO A 441 8.30 50.67 -19.02
N LEU A 442 7.15 50.04 -18.82
CA LEU A 442 6.52 49.10 -19.76
C LEU A 442 6.19 49.81 -21.09
N PRO A 443 6.38 49.15 -22.25
CA PRO A 443 5.89 49.69 -23.52
C PRO A 443 4.36 49.76 -23.52
N THR A 444 3.84 50.88 -24.01
CA THR A 444 2.40 51.13 -24.21
C THR A 444 1.74 50.06 -25.08
N PRO A 445 0.51 49.62 -24.78
CA PRO A 445 -0.19 48.65 -25.62
C PRO A 445 -0.48 49.25 -27.00
N ALA A 446 -0.12 48.51 -28.05
CA ALA A 446 -0.47 48.85 -29.42
C ALA A 446 -2.00 48.79 -29.61
N ALA A 447 -2.52 49.72 -30.42
CA ALA A 447 -3.93 49.80 -30.77
C ALA A 447 -4.43 48.49 -31.44
N PRO A 448 -5.71 48.12 -31.26
CA PRO A 448 -6.25 46.90 -31.85
C PRO A 448 -6.24 46.98 -33.38
N VAL A 449 -5.72 45.92 -34.01
CA VAL A 449 -5.78 45.70 -35.46
C VAL A 449 -7.22 45.33 -35.84
N PRO A 450 -7.82 45.91 -36.90
CA PRO A 450 -9.18 45.53 -37.32
C PRO A 450 -9.21 44.09 -37.81
N ALA A 451 -10.29 43.37 -37.50
CA ALA A 451 -10.54 42.02 -38.00
C ALA A 451 -10.62 42.00 -39.55
N PRO A 452 -10.13 40.95 -40.23
CA PRO A 452 -10.30 40.81 -41.67
C PRO A 452 -11.77 40.54 -42.01
N LEU A 453 -12.25 41.19 -43.08
CA LEU A 453 -13.57 40.97 -43.68
C LEU A 453 -13.75 39.51 -44.12
N PRO A 454 -14.96 38.94 -44.04
CA PRO A 454 -15.24 37.59 -44.52
C PRO A 454 -15.12 37.53 -46.05
N ALA A 455 -14.44 36.50 -46.55
CA ALA A 455 -14.35 36.20 -47.98
C ALA A 455 -15.73 35.81 -48.55
N PRO A 456 -16.02 36.13 -49.83
CA PRO A 456 -17.30 35.80 -50.45
C PRO A 456 -17.45 34.29 -50.63
N ALA A 457 -18.66 33.78 -50.35
CA ALA A 457 -19.04 32.39 -50.52
C ALA A 457 -18.87 31.94 -51.99
N ALA A 458 -18.20 30.80 -52.18
CA ALA A 458 -18.12 30.14 -53.47
C ALA A 458 -19.52 29.64 -53.88
N ALA A 459 -19.95 30.04 -55.07
CA ALA A 459 -21.20 29.62 -55.69
C ALA A 459 -21.20 28.10 -55.97
N ALA A 460 -22.29 27.43 -55.60
CA ALA A 460 -22.54 26.03 -55.92
C ALA A 460 -22.75 25.85 -57.44
N PRO A 461 -22.24 24.77 -58.06
CA PRO A 461 -22.50 24.49 -59.47
C PRO A 461 -23.94 23.96 -59.66
N MET A 462 -24.66 24.57 -60.60
CA MET A 462 -25.97 24.12 -61.09
C MET A 462 -25.88 22.73 -61.72
N ALA A 463 -26.78 21.83 -61.33
CA ALA A 463 -27.04 20.57 -62.01
C ALA A 463 -27.77 20.81 -63.36
N PRO A 464 -27.43 20.08 -64.44
CA PRO A 464 -28.14 20.20 -65.71
C PRO A 464 -29.50 19.48 -65.67
N ALA A 465 -30.50 20.14 -66.24
CA ALA A 465 -31.85 19.63 -66.40
C ALA A 465 -31.90 18.46 -67.37
N ALA A 466 -32.64 17.41 -66.99
CA ALA A 466 -32.97 16.28 -67.83
C ALA A 466 -33.93 16.68 -68.97
N ALA A 467 -33.59 16.29 -70.20
CA ALA A 467 -34.52 16.22 -71.31
C ALA A 467 -34.87 14.75 -71.57
N MET A 468 -36.17 14.50 -71.78
CA MET A 468 -36.74 13.31 -72.42
C MET A 468 -37.65 13.82 -73.55
N PRO A 469 -37.92 13.06 -74.62
CA PRO A 469 -37.50 11.68 -74.92
C PRO A 469 -36.36 11.58 -75.95
#